data_AF-A0A967GLX9-F1
#
_entry.id   AF-A0A967GLX9-F1
#
_cell.length_a   1.000
_cell.length_b   1.000
_cell.length_c   1.000
_cell.angle_alpha   90.00
_cell.angle_beta   90.00
_cell.angle_gamma   90.00
#
_symmetry.space_group_name_H-M   'P 1'
#
loop_
_entity.id
_entity.type
_entity.pdbx_description
1 polymer ?
#
loop_
_entity_poly.entity_id
_entity_poly.type
_entity_poly.pdbx_seq_one_letter_code
_entity_poly.pdbx_strand_id
1 'polypeptide(L)' 'VFVHGAGGLFPENPFLESLADTYRVIAPEWPGYGESSGEESLEDMLDFTLHAWDVVDSLELGEKPHLMGHSMG' A
#
# COMPACT_ATOMS: atom_id res chain seq x y z
N VAL A 1 0.00 6.75 3.89
CA VAL A 1 0.23 5.52 3.10
C VAL A 1 -1.12 4.87 2.86
N PHE A 2 -1.41 4.53 1.60
CA PHE A 2 -2.62 3.83 1.20
C PHE A 2 -2.27 2.41 0.74
N VAL A 3 -2.94 1.41 1.29
CA VAL A 3 -2.76 0.01 0.89
C VAL A 3 -4.01 -0.49 0.17
N HIS A 4 -3.82 -1.03 -1.05
CA HIS A 4 -4.92 -1.38 -1.93
C HIS A 4 -5.55 -2.73 -1.59
N GLY A 5 -6.77 -2.96 -2.06
CA GLY A 5 -7.46 -4.25 -1.89
C GLY A 5 -6.98 -5.31 -2.87
N ALA A 6 -7.58 -6.50 -2.82
CA ALA A 6 -7.28 -7.63 -3.72
C ALA A 6 -7.51 -7.36 -5.22
N GLY A 7 -8.04 -6.19 -5.59
CA GLY A 7 -8.20 -5.76 -6.97
C GLY A 7 -7.01 -4.99 -7.55
N GLY A 8 -5.97 -4.71 -6.76
CA GLY A 8 -4.86 -3.87 -7.20
C GLY A 8 -5.12 -2.37 -7.04
N LEU A 9 -4.14 -1.57 -7.46
CA LEU A 9 -4.34 -0.15 -7.72
C LEU A 9 -4.98 0.05 -9.09
N PHE A 10 -6.03 0.86 -9.15
CA PHE A 10 -6.64 1.25 -10.41
C PHE A 10 -5.79 2.32 -11.11
N PRO A 11 -5.64 2.28 -12.44
CA PRO A 11 -4.90 3.29 -13.20
C PRO A 11 -5.44 4.71 -13.01
N GLU A 12 -6.76 4.85 -12.91
CA GLU A 12 -7.44 6.09 -12.54
C GLU A 12 -7.92 5.95 -11.10
N ASN A 13 -7.50 6.88 -10.22
CA ASN A 13 -7.87 6.80 -8.81
C ASN A 13 -8.22 8.20 -8.26
N PRO A 14 -9.41 8.74 -8.58
CA PRO A 14 -9.82 10.09 -8.19
C PRO A 14 -9.78 10.33 -6.67
N PHE A 15 -9.96 9.26 -5.89
CA PHE A 15 -9.85 9.31 -4.44
C PHE A 15 -8.43 9.63 -3.98
N LEU A 16 -7.42 8.93 -4.51
CA LEU A 16 -6.01 9.18 -4.19
C LEU A 16 -5.53 10.51 -4.77
N GLU A 17 -6.01 10.88 -5.97
CA GLU A 17 -5.75 12.19 -6.57
C GLU A 17 -6.24 13.32 -5.67
N SER A 18 -7.47 13.24 -5.17
CA SER A 18 -8.00 14.25 -4.25
C SER A 18 -7.26 14.29 -2.90
N LEU A 19 -6.81 13.14 -2.39
CA LEU A 19 -5.96 13.12 -1.19
C LEU A 19 -4.60 13.79 -1.46
N ALA A 20 -4.06 13.65 -2.66
CA ALA A 20 -2.78 14.22 -3.06
C ALA A 20 -2.79 15.77 -3.11
N ASP A 21 -3.97 16.39 -3.19
CA ASP A 21 -4.12 17.85 -3.10
C ASP A 21 -3.67 18.41 -1.73
N THR A 22 -3.70 17.59 -0.68
CA THR A 22 -3.38 18.01 0.71
C THR A 22 -2.26 17.20 1.34
N TYR A 23 -2.15 15.91 1.01
CA TYR A 23 -1.18 15.00 1.62
C TYR A 23 -0.19 14.48 0.59
N ARG A 24 1.03 14.18 1.03
CA ARG A 24 1.90 13.28 0.25
C ARG A 24 1.29 11.87 0.30
N VAL A 25 0.73 11.41 -0.82
CA VAL A 25 0.18 10.07 -0.93
C VAL A 25 1.25 9.11 -1.43
N ILE A 26 1.44 8.01 -0.70
CA ILE A 26 2.26 6.87 -1.12
C ILE A 26 1.33 5.66 -1.13
N ALA A 27 1.23 5.02 -2.28
CA ALA A 27 0.39 3.86 -2.51
C ALA A 27 1.24 2.74 -3.15
N PRO A 28 1.94 1.93 -2.34
CA PRO A 28 2.72 0.81 -2.85
C PRO A 28 1.80 -0.28 -3.42
N GLU A 29 2.32 -1.05 -4.37
CA GLU A 29 1.69 -2.26 -4.86
C GLU A 29 2.11 -3.46 -4.01
N TRP A 30 1.17 -4.37 -3.71
CA TRP A 30 1.51 -5.62 -3.04
C TRP A 30 2.39 -6.51 -3.94
N PRO A 31 3.22 -7.40 -3.36
CA PRO A 31 3.86 -8.47 -4.12
C PRO A 31 2.86 -9.21 -5.02
N GLY A 32 3.21 -9.38 -6.30
CA GLY A 32 2.36 -9.95 -7.34
C GLY A 32 1.47 -8.95 -8.09
N TYR A 33 1.52 -7.65 -7.75
CA TYR A 33 0.82 -6.57 -8.46
C TYR A 33 1.81 -5.64 -9.15
N GLY A 34 1.40 -5.13 -10.32
CA GLY A 34 2.24 -4.26 -11.16
C GLY A 34 3.61 -4.88 -11.43
N GLU A 35 4.66 -4.18 -11.00
CA GLU A 35 6.04 -4.65 -11.14
C GLU A 35 6.60 -5.29 -9.84
N SER A 36 5.77 -5.43 -8.80
CA SER A 36 6.16 -6.02 -7.52
C SER A 36 6.14 -7.55 -7.61
N SER A 37 7.19 -8.20 -7.11
CA SER A 37 7.34 -9.66 -7.08
C SER A 37 7.42 -10.16 -5.63
N GLY A 38 7.36 -11.48 -5.43
CA GLY A 38 7.49 -12.10 -4.11
C GLY A 38 6.17 -12.58 -3.52
N GLU A 39 5.12 -12.68 -4.33
CA GLU A 39 3.80 -13.14 -3.92
C GLU A 39 3.81 -14.56 -3.35
N GLU A 40 4.80 -15.38 -3.72
CA GLU A 40 4.99 -16.72 -3.17
C GLU A 40 5.33 -16.72 -1.68
N SER A 41 5.73 -15.57 -1.13
CA SER A 41 6.02 -15.39 0.29
C SER A 41 4.82 -14.88 1.10
N LEU A 42 3.66 -14.64 0.46
CA LEU A 42 2.43 -14.20 1.12
C LEU A 42 1.44 -15.36 1.22
N GLU A 43 1.33 -15.97 2.40
CA GLU A 43 0.50 -17.15 2.63
C GLU A 43 -0.86 -16.77 3.25
N ASP A 44 -0.86 -15.80 4.16
CA ASP A 44 -2.07 -15.31 4.81
C ASP A 44 -2.06 -13.80 5.09
N MET A 45 -3.14 -13.30 5.70
CA MET A 45 -3.32 -11.86 5.97
C MET A 45 -2.30 -11.28 6.97
N LEU A 46 -1.68 -12.11 7.81
CA LEU A 46 -0.61 -11.66 8.69
C LEU A 46 0.63 -11.31 7.86
N ASP A 47 0.93 -12.07 6.81
CA ASP A 47 2.08 -11.76 5.93
C ASP A 47 1.88 -10.42 5.23
N PHE A 48 0.67 -10.14 4.72
CA PHE A 48 0.34 -8.81 4.18
C PHE A 48 0.54 -7.71 5.23
N THR A 49 0.14 -7.96 6.48
CA THR A 49 0.26 -6.99 7.57
C THR A 49 1.73 -6.68 7.90
N LEU A 50 2.54 -7.72 8.03
CA LEU A 50 3.98 -7.59 8.32
C LEU A 50 4.73 -6.98 7.14
N HIS A 51 4.40 -7.38 5.92
CA HIS A 51 4.99 -6.79 4.73
C HIS A 51 4.63 -5.30 4.59
N ALA A 52 3.39 -4.90 4.89
CA ALA A 52 3.04 -3.47 4.91
C ALA A 52 3.84 -2.71 5.96
N TRP A 53 4.07 -3.31 7.13
CA TRP A 53 4.92 -2.71 8.14
C TRP A 53 6.33 -2.48 7.60
N ASP A 54 6.96 -3.50 7.02
CA ASP A 54 8.32 -3.41 6.46
C ASP A 54 8.41 -2.37 5.34
N VAL A 55 7.40 -2.31 4.45
CA VAL A 55 7.32 -1.28 3.41
C VAL A 55 7.21 0.12 4.04
N VAL A 56 6.32 0.32 5.02
CA VAL A 56 6.13 1.63 5.66
C VAL A 56 7.38 2.07 6.43
N ASP A 57 8.04 1.15 7.13
CA ASP A 57 9.28 1.40 7.87
C ASP A 57 10.43 1.80 6.92
N SER A 58 10.59 1.06 5.81
CA SER A 58 11.62 1.33 4.81
C SER A 58 11.45 2.63 4.03
N LEU A 59 10.27 3.25 4.07
CA LEU A 59 10.04 4.58 3.49
C LEU A 59 10.67 5.72 4.31
N GLU A 60 11.10 5.44 5.55
CA GLU A 60 11.82 6.39 6.43
C GLU A 60 11.17 7.79 6.48
N LEU A 61 9.84 7.85 6.65
CA LEU A 61 9.05 9.07 6.47
C LEU A 61 9.30 10.17 7.52
N GLY A 62 10.14 9.92 8.53
CA GLY A 62 10.51 10.86 9.58
C GLY A 62 9.43 11.10 10.65
N GLU A 63 8.17 11.00 10.27
CA GLU A 63 7.01 11.06 11.16
C GLU A 63 6.05 9.89 10.92
N LYS A 64 5.21 9.58 11.91
CA LYS A 64 4.24 8.50 11.81
C LYS A 64 3.18 8.86 10.76
N PRO A 65 3.05 8.09 9.66
CA PRO A 65 2.10 8.42 8.62
C PRO A 65 0.66 8.08 9.04
N HIS A 66 -0.31 8.74 8.41
CA HIS A 66 -1.65 8.21 8.33
C HIS A 66 -1.66 6.94 7.47
N LEU A 67 -2.22 5.85 7.99
CA LEU A 67 -2.41 4.59 7.28
C LEU A 67 -3.88 4.43 6.91
N MET A 68 -4.15 4.09 5.66
CA MET A 68 -5.49 3.86 5.13
C MET A 68 -5.46 2.63 4.23
N GLY A 69 -6.50 1.81 4.32
CA GLY A 69 -6.63 0.59 3.53
C GLY A 69 -8.02 0.43 2.94
N HIS A 70 -8.10 -0.26 1.80
CA HIS A 70 -9.36 -0.63 1.17
C HIS A 70 -9.50 -2.16 1.12
N SER A 71 -10.55 -2.67 1.76
CA SER A 71 -10.92 -4.09 1.75
C SER A 71 -9.84 -5.00 2.36
N MET A 72 -8.95 -5.56 1.54
CA MET A 72 -7.84 -6.40 2.00
C MET A 72 -6.69 -5.57 2.60
N GLY A 73 -6.52 -4.34 2.11
CA GLY A 73 -5.52 -3.40 2.64
C GLY A 73 -5.98 -2.76 3.95
#